data_AF-A0A7V6UMI2-F1
#
_entry.id   AF-A0A7V6UMI2-F1
#
_cell.length_a   1.000
_cell.length_b   1.000
_cell.length_c   1.000
_cell.angle_alpha   90.00
_cell.angle_beta   90.00
_cell.angle_gamma   90.00
#
_symmetry.space_group_name_H-M   'P 1'
#
loop_
_entity.id
_entity.type
_entity.pdbx_description
1 polymer ?
#
loop_
_entity_poly.entity_id
_entity_poly.type
_entity_poly.pdbx_seq_one_letter_code
_entity_poly.pdbx_strand_id
1 'polypeptide(L)'
;MSRAINIPKNRSKNLPFSEKAKVGDIVEFFDRKQDTLLLHGSVILVLDNSIIVDLTIMKRFNSLNLEYEKTVVSHRRYKVLKAPVA
;
A
#
# COMPACT_ATOMS: atom_id res chain seq x y z
N MET A 1 30.89 18.58 19.08
CA MET A 1 31.02 18.04 17.71
C MET A 1 30.15 16.81 17.60
N SER A 2 28.98 16.93 16.98
CA SER A 2 27.94 15.89 17.00
C SER A 2 28.22 14.81 15.94
N ARG A 3 28.32 13.54 16.37
CA ARG A 3 28.50 12.38 15.49
C ARG A 3 27.24 12.17 14.64
N ALA A 4 27.40 12.18 13.31
CA ALA A 4 26.34 11.77 12.40
C ALA A 4 26.09 10.26 12.57
N ILE A 5 24.86 9.90 12.94
CA ILE A 5 24.40 8.52 12.96
C ILE A 5 24.30 8.09 11.49
N ASN A 6 25.13 7.14 11.07
CA ASN A 6 25.11 6.60 9.73
C ASN A 6 23.87 5.71 9.56
N ILE A 7 22.80 6.29 9.03
CA ILE A 7 21.59 5.54 8.66
C ILE A 7 21.91 4.79 7.36
N PRO A 8 21.88 3.45 7.33
CA PRO A 8 22.26 2.70 6.15
C PRO A 8 21.30 2.99 4.98
N LYS A 9 21.79 3.67 3.94
CA LYS A 9 21.10 3.99 2.67
C LYS A 9 20.96 2.77 1.73
N ASN A 10 20.78 1.56 2.25
CA ASN A 10 20.66 0.38 1.40
C ASN A 10 19.46 -0.48 1.79
N ARG A 11 18.27 -0.07 1.31
CA ARG A 11 17.06 -0.89 1.29
C ARG A 11 16.51 -1.01 -0.12
N SER A 12 17.40 -1.16 -1.10
CA SER A 12 17.07 -1.46 -2.49
C SER A 12 17.79 -2.72 -2.94
N LYS A 13 17.40 -3.88 -2.39
CA LYS A 13 17.76 -5.17 -2.96
C LYS A 13 16.55 -6.10 -2.89
N ASN A 14 15.84 -6.18 -4.02
CA ASN A 14 14.99 -7.27 -4.48
C ASN A 14 13.86 -7.73 -3.54
N LEU A 15 12.74 -7.00 -3.55
CA LEU A 15 11.43 -7.69 -3.48
C LEU A 15 11.06 -8.12 -4.91
N PRO A 16 10.46 -9.29 -5.13
CA PRO A 16 10.00 -9.74 -6.43
C PRO A 16 8.73 -8.95 -6.82
N PHE A 17 8.86 -7.64 -7.07
CA PHE A 17 7.76 -6.80 -7.56
C PHE A 17 7.73 -6.83 -9.08
N SER A 18 7.57 -8.00 -9.70
CA SER A 18 7.43 -8.10 -11.15
C SER A 18 6.01 -7.80 -11.64
N GLU A 19 5.02 -7.72 -10.75
CA GLU A 19 3.63 -7.50 -11.15
C GLU A 19 3.07 -6.22 -10.53
N LYS A 20 2.85 -5.23 -11.40
CA LYS A 20 2.00 -4.08 -11.08
C LYS A 20 0.59 -4.59 -10.84
N ALA A 21 -0.07 -4.07 -9.81
CA ALA A 21 -1.45 -4.42 -9.53
C ALA A 21 -2.34 -3.96 -10.68
N LYS A 22 -3.39 -4.72 -10.95
CA LYS A 22 -4.44 -4.44 -11.93
C LYS A 22 -5.68 -3.93 -11.22
N VAL A 23 -6.57 -3.29 -11.98
CA VAL A 23 -7.90 -2.90 -11.46
C VAL A 23 -8.62 -4.16 -10.97
N GLY A 24 -9.20 -4.07 -9.77
CA GLY A 24 -9.86 -5.18 -9.07
C GLY A 24 -8.95 -6.00 -8.14
N ASP A 25 -7.63 -5.89 -8.24
CA ASP A 25 -6.71 -6.59 -7.34
C ASP A 25 -6.95 -6.19 -5.88
N ILE A 26 -6.76 -7.13 -4.97
CA ILE A 26 -6.70 -6.83 -3.54
C ILE A 26 -5.25 -6.65 -3.14
N VAL A 27 -4.93 -5.47 -2.58
CA VAL A 27 -3.58 -5.13 -2.12
C VAL A 27 -3.55 -4.91 -0.62
N GLU A 28 -2.39 -5.20 -0.03
CA GLU A 28 -2.05 -4.93 1.36
C GLU A 28 -0.96 -3.88 1.45
N PHE A 29 -1.13 -2.90 2.32
CA PHE A 29 -0.17 -1.83 2.54
C PHE A 29 -0.28 -1.26 3.96
N PHE A 30 0.79 -0.63 4.43
CA PHE A 30 0.79 0.07 5.72
C PHE A 30 0.17 1.47 5.59
N ASP A 31 -0.57 1.89 6.60
CA ASP A 31 -1.02 3.27 6.71
C ASP A 31 0.18 4.22 6.82
N ARG A 32 0.09 5.40 6.20
CA ARG A 32 1.18 6.38 6.20
C ARG A 32 1.35 7.08 7.55
N LYS A 33 0.27 7.23 8.32
CA LYS A 33 0.31 7.88 9.64
C LYS A 33 0.69 6.88 10.72
N GLN A 34 0.32 5.60 10.54
CA GLN A 34 0.56 4.52 11.48
C GLN A 34 1.27 3.35 10.80
N ASP A 35 2.60 3.33 10.83
CA ASP A 35 3.45 2.28 10.21
C ASP A 35 3.19 0.85 10.75
N THR A 36 2.39 0.70 11.81
CA THR A 36 2.00 -0.60 12.39
C THR A 36 0.64 -1.08 11.89
N LEU A 37 -0.16 -0.21 11.26
CA LEU A 37 -1.52 -0.53 10.82
C LEU A 37 -1.50 -1.04 9.38
N LEU A 38 -1.79 -2.33 9.21
CA LEU A 38 -2.00 -2.97 7.91
C LEU A 38 -3.42 -2.75 7.40
N LEU A 39 -3.52 -2.17 6.20
CA LEU A 39 -4.75 -1.92 5.48
C LEU A 39 -4.84 -2.81 4.24
N HIS A 40 -6.07 -3.17 3.90
CA HIS A 40 -6.39 -3.91 2.68
C HIS A 40 -7.35 -3.08 1.84
N GLY A 41 -7.21 -3.17 0.53
CA GLY A 41 -8.16 -2.50 -0.34
C GLY A 41 -8.13 -3.00 -1.77
N SER A 42 -9.17 -2.66 -2.52
CA SER A 42 -9.32 -3.04 -3.93
C SER A 42 -8.80 -1.93 -4.84
N VAL A 43 -8.01 -2.29 -5.85
CA VAL A 43 -7.47 -1.32 -6.81
C VAL A 43 -8.57 -0.81 -7.73
N ILE A 44 -8.81 0.50 -7.73
CA ILE A 44 -9.77 1.17 -8.63
C ILE A 44 -9.04 1.71 -9.86
N LEU A 45 -7.86 2.31 -9.68
CA LEU A 45 -7.12 2.97 -10.75
C LEU A 45 -5.63 2.69 -10.62
N VAL A 46 -4.98 2.45 -11.76
CA VAL A 46 -3.54 2.29 -11.87
C VAL A 46 -2.99 3.51 -12.61
N LEU A 47 -2.04 4.21 -11.98
CA LEU A 47 -1.30 5.34 -12.53
C LEU A 47 0.17 4.91 -12.70
N ASP A 48 1.01 5.76 -13.29
CA ASP A 48 2.40 5.40 -13.59
C ASP A 48 3.23 5.06 -12.34
N ASN A 49 3.01 5.83 -11.26
CA ASN A 49 3.80 5.77 -10.02
C ASN A 49 3.02 5.22 -8.82
N SER A 50 1.71 5.04 -8.97
CA SER A 50 0.82 4.76 -7.85
C SER A 50 -0.46 4.07 -8.30
N ILE A 51 -1.17 3.52 -7.32
CA ILE A 51 -2.52 3.01 -7.46
C ILE A 51 -3.46 3.79 -6.55
N ILE A 52 -4.72 3.87 -6.94
CA ILE A 52 -5.81 4.32 -6.08
C ILE A 52 -6.55 3.07 -5.59
N VAL A 53 -6.71 2.99 -4.28
CA VAL A 53 -7.27 1.81 -3.60
C VAL A 53 -8.51 2.21 -2.80
N ASP A 54 -9.55 1.39 -2.90
CA ASP A 54 -10.78 1.45 -2.10
C ASP A 54 -10.64 0.64 -0.80
N LEU A 55 -10.85 1.28 0.34
CA LEU A 55 -10.77 0.68 1.68
C LEU A 55 -12.13 0.16 2.17
N THR A 56 -13.24 0.53 1.52
CA THR A 56 -14.61 0.16 1.94
C THR A 56 -14.87 -1.34 1.89
N ILE A 57 -14.03 -2.09 1.18
CA ILE A 57 -14.07 -3.56 1.16
C ILE A 57 -13.77 -4.19 2.53
N MET A 58 -13.16 -3.44 3.45
CA MET A 58 -12.83 -3.94 4.79
C MET A 58 -14.08 -3.92 5.68
N LYS A 59 -14.47 -5.07 6.23
CA LYS A 59 -15.60 -5.18 7.19
C LYS A 59 -15.51 -4.21 8.38
N ARG A 60 -14.29 -3.84 8.78
CA ARG A 60 -14.00 -2.94 9.90
C ARG A 60 -13.78 -1.48 9.48
N PHE A 61 -14.02 -1.11 8.23
CA PHE A 61 -13.78 0.24 7.72
C PHE A 61 -14.49 1.31 8.59
N ASN A 62 -15.77 1.10 8.88
CA ASN A 62 -16.58 2.00 9.72
C ASN A 62 -16.08 2.12 11.16
N SER A 63 -15.32 1.12 11.65
CA SER A 63 -14.75 1.12 13.00
C SER A 63 -13.34 1.70 13.06
N LEU A 64 -12.67 1.87 11.92
CA LEU A 64 -11.29 2.36 11.86
C LEU A 64 -11.20 3.90 11.87
N ASN A 65 -12.35 4.62 11.88
CA ASN A 65 -12.41 6.09 11.84
C ASN A 65 -11.48 6.69 10.75
N LEU A 66 -11.39 6.02 9.60
CA LEU A 66 -10.58 6.49 8.50
C LEU A 66 -11.23 7.75 7.91
N GLU A 67 -10.43 8.80 7.75
CA GLU A 67 -10.88 10.08 7.19
C GLU A 67 -11.37 9.95 5.73
N TYR A 68 -10.92 8.92 5.01
CA TYR A 68 -11.19 8.75 3.58
C TYR A 68 -11.44 7.28 3.23
N GLU A 69 -12.36 7.06 2.30
CA GLU A 69 -12.68 5.74 1.72
C GLU A 69 -11.61 5.26 0.73
N LYS A 70 -10.88 6.19 0.12
CA LYS A 70 -9.90 5.91 -0.93
C LYS A 70 -8.53 6.45 -0.58
N THR A 71 -7.49 5.77 -1.03
CA THR A 71 -6.11 6.18 -0.76
C THR A 71 -5.17 5.91 -1.93
N VAL A 72 -4.20 6.81 -2.10
CA VAL A 72 -3.13 6.69 -3.08
C VAL A 72 -1.94 5.94 -2.49
N VAL A 73 -1.57 4.82 -3.10
CA VAL A 73 -0.46 3.96 -2.66
C VAL A 73 0.60 3.88 -3.76
N SER A 74 1.87 4.01 -3.39
CA SER A 74 2.97 3.85 -4.34
C SER A 74 3.16 2.38 -4.70
N HIS A 75 3.55 2.10 -5.96
CA HIS A 75 3.98 0.76 -6.41
C HIS A 75 5.09 0.14 -5.57
N ARG A 76 5.81 0.93 -4.77
CA ARG A 76 6.89 0.45 -3.90
C ARG A 76 6.42 0.01 -2.51
N ARG A 77 5.13 0.21 -2.16
CA ARG A 77 4.64 0.12 -0.77
C ARG A 77 3.37 -0.71 -0.59
N TYR A 78 3.10 -1.65 -1.50
CA TYR A 78 2.00 -2.60 -1.31
C TYR A 78 2.43 -3.99 -1.75
N LYS A 79 1.66 -5.00 -1.34
CA LYS A 79 1.73 -6.38 -1.82
C LYS A 79 0.38 -6.78 -2.41
N VAL A 80 0.37 -7.40 -3.59
CA VAL A 80 -0.86 -7.99 -4.15
C VAL A 80 -1.18 -9.28 -3.38
N LEU A 81 -2.39 -9.39 -2.83
CA LEU A 81 -2.86 -10.56 -2.08
C LEU A 81 -3.74 -11.49 -2.92
N LYS A 82 -4.59 -10.92 -3.78
CA LYS A 82 -5.52 -11.68 -4.63
C LYS A 82 -5.69 -11.00 -5.98
N ALA A 83 -5.57 -11.79 -7.05
CA ALA A 83 -5.85 -11.36 -8.41
C ALA A 83 -7.37 -11.13 -8.61
N PRO A 84 -7.79 -10.37 -9.64
CA PRO A 84 -9.19 -10.12 -9.90
C PRO A 84 -9.81 -11.47 -10.29
N VAL A 85 -10.91 -11.85 -9.63
CA VAL A 85 -11.67 -13.02 -10.07
C VAL A 85 -12.32 -12.62 -11.39
N ALA A 86 -11.88 -13.26 -12.47
CA ALA A 86 -12.42 -13.08 -13.83
C ALA A 86 -13.87 -13.60 -13.92
#